data_AF-A0A6G2IKM9-F1
#
_entry.id   AF-A0A6G2IKM9-F1
#
_cell.length_a   1.000
_cell.length_b   1.000
_cell.length_c   1.000
_cell.angle_alpha   90.00
_cell.angle_beta   90.00
_cell.angle_gamma   90.00
#
_symmetry.space_group_name_H-M   'P 1'
#
loop_
_entity.id
_entity.type
_entity.pdbx_description
1 polymer ?
#
loop_
_entity_poly.entity_id
_entity_poly.type
_entity_poly.pdbx_seq_one_letter_code
_entity_poly.pdbx_strand_id
1 'polypeptide(L)'
;MRERTAAFIESLLLALVRALLPARGRHRAVPVPPQPPVTALLAAAPVSPVRRPGRPLDDVRPFEHNTPLVRPYLLTPDERHERKQKRRRRRALWLAAYGIDVGPRHIHGMEVSA
;
A
#
# COMPACT_ATOMS: atom_id res chain seq x y z
N MET A 1 -15.53 1.58 -30.87
CA MET A 1 -15.79 0.36 -30.07
C MET A 1 -15.05 0.34 -28.74
N ARG A 2 -13.73 0.63 -28.72
CA ARG A 2 -12.90 0.61 -27.50
C ARG A 2 -13.39 1.50 -26.36
N GLU A 3 -13.92 2.68 -26.67
CA GLU A 3 -14.52 3.59 -25.68
C GLU A 3 -15.73 2.99 -24.96
N ARG A 4 -16.58 2.26 -25.69
CA ARG A 4 -17.77 1.61 -25.13
C ARG A 4 -17.38 0.44 -24.22
N THR A 5 -16.34 -0.31 -24.60
CA THR A 5 -15.82 -1.40 -23.76
C THR A 5 -15.16 -0.86 -22.49
N ALA A 6 -14.45 0.27 -22.56
CA ALA A 6 -13.84 0.90 -21.39
C ALA A 6 -14.90 1.38 -20.39
N ALA A 7 -15.92 2.10 -20.87
CA ALA A 7 -17.03 2.57 -20.02
C ALA A 7 -17.82 1.42 -19.38
N PHE A 8 -18.00 0.32 -20.12
CA PHE A 8 -18.65 -0.89 -19.60
C PHE A 8 -17.81 -1.56 -18.51
N ILE A 9 -16.50 -1.73 -18.73
CA ILE A 9 -15.58 -2.31 -17.76
C ILE A 9 -15.54 -1.46 -16.48
N GLU A 10 -15.47 -0.13 -16.62
CA GLU A 10 -15.48 0.79 -15.49
C GLU A 10 -16.76 0.65 -14.65
N SER A 11 -17.92 0.64 -15.31
CA SER A 11 -19.22 0.47 -14.64
C SER A 11 -19.32 -0.88 -13.92
N LEU A 12 -18.85 -1.95 -14.56
CA LEU A 12 -18.83 -3.29 -13.97
C LEU A 12 -17.92 -3.38 -12.74
N LEU A 13 -16.71 -2.81 -12.83
CA LEU A 13 -15.76 -2.80 -11.71
C LEU A 13 -16.29 -1.98 -10.53
N LEU A 14 -16.88 -0.81 -10.79
CA LEU A 14 -17.50 0.01 -9.74
C LEU A 14 -18.66 -0.70 -9.04
N ALA A 15 -19.51 -1.39 -9.80
CA ALA A 15 -20.60 -2.18 -9.24
C ALA A 15 -20.09 -3.32 -8.35
N LEU A 16 -19.08 -4.06 -8.83
CA LEU A 16 -18.44 -5.13 -8.06
C LEU A 16 -17.81 -4.63 -6.77
N VAL A 17 -17.06 -3.53 -6.81
CA VAL A 17 -16.42 -2.95 -5.62
C VAL A 17 -17.46 -2.54 -4.57
N ARG A 18 -18.55 -1.89 -4.98
CA ARG A 18 -19.62 -1.48 -4.05
C ARG A 18 -20.36 -2.66 -3.43
N ALA A 19 -20.53 -3.75 -4.19
CA ALA A 19 -21.19 -4.96 -3.72
C ALA A 19 -20.30 -5.79 -2.77
N LEU A 20 -19.03 -6.00 -3.13
CA LEU A 20 -18.11 -6.86 -2.39
C LEU A 20 -17.45 -6.14 -1.20
N LEU A 21 -17.26 -4.82 -1.29
CA LEU A 21 -16.66 -4.01 -0.23
C LEU A 21 -17.65 -2.92 0.22
N PRO A 22 -18.77 -3.30 0.87
CA PRO A 22 -19.70 -2.31 1.37
C PRO A 22 -18.95 -1.44 2.38
N ALA A 23 -18.95 -0.12 2.15
CA ALA A 23 -18.42 0.86 3.08
C ALA A 23 -19.30 0.95 4.33
N ARG A 24 -19.36 -0.13 5.13
CA ARG A 24 -19.98 -0.17 6.45
C ARG A 24 -19.00 0.34 7.50
N GLY A 25 -18.36 1.48 7.20
CA GLY A 25 -17.67 2.26 8.21
C GLY A 25 -18.71 2.85 9.16
N ARG A 26 -18.97 2.18 10.27
CA ARG A 26 -19.73 2.67 11.42
C ARG A 26 -18.97 3.78 12.17
N HIS A 27 -18.50 4.79 11.43
CA HIS A 27 -17.86 5.99 11.97
C HIS A 27 -18.58 7.24 11.47
N ARG A 28 -19.92 7.19 11.39
CA ARG A 28 -20.67 8.44 11.44
C ARG A 28 -20.48 8.99 12.85
N ALA A 29 -19.72 10.07 12.90
CA ALA A 29 -19.68 11.01 13.99
C ALA A 29 -21.06 11.10 14.65
N VAL A 30 -21.07 10.97 15.97
CA VAL A 30 -22.17 11.43 16.81
C VAL A 30 -22.59 12.82 16.28
N PRO A 31 -23.87 13.05 15.95
CA PRO A 31 -24.33 14.38 15.60
C PRO A 31 -24.08 15.28 16.81
N VAL A 32 -23.06 16.13 16.72
CA VAL A 32 -22.88 17.23 17.67
C VAL A 32 -24.06 18.19 17.43
N PRO A 33 -24.82 18.57 18.47
CA PRO A 33 -25.92 19.51 18.31
C PRO A 33 -25.40 20.88 17.82
N PRO A 34 -26.22 21.64 17.06
CA PRO A 34 -25.78 22.90 16.44
C PRO A 34 -25.40 23.93 17.51
N GLN A 35 -24.14 24.37 17.48
CA GLN A 35 -23.69 25.55 18.23
C GLN A 35 -24.00 26.82 17.43
N PRO A 36 -24.40 27.93 18.09
CA PRO A 36 -24.79 29.16 17.41
C PRO A 36 -23.59 29.86 16.75
N PRO A 37 -23.84 30.67 15.69
CA PRO A 37 -22.79 31.21 14.83
C PRO A 37 -22.06 32.40 15.49
N VAL A 38 -20.77 32.23 15.79
CA VAL A 38 -19.87 33.36 16.00
C VAL A 38 -19.36 33.80 14.64
N THR A 39 -20.11 34.71 14.04
CA THR A 39 -19.67 35.51 12.90
C THR A 39 -18.56 36.46 13.38
N ALA A 40 -17.62 36.77 12.49
CA ALA A 40 -16.45 37.64 12.68
C ALA A 40 -15.25 36.91 13.32
N LEU A 41 -14.05 36.93 12.75
CA LEU A 41 -13.43 37.95 11.93
C LEU A 41 -12.18 37.31 11.27
N LEU A 42 -11.74 37.91 10.16
CA LEU A 42 -10.41 37.76 9.52
C LEU A 42 -10.34 36.79 8.34
N ALA A 43 -10.63 37.40 7.20
CA ALA A 43 -10.18 37.02 5.88
C ALA A 43 -8.64 36.92 5.77
N ALA A 44 -8.24 36.34 4.63
CA ALA A 44 -6.95 36.46 3.94
C ALA A 44 -5.85 35.43 4.29
N ALA A 45 -5.74 34.37 3.48
CA ALA A 45 -4.76 34.27 2.38
C ALA A 45 -4.45 32.80 2.03
N PRO A 46 -4.26 32.44 0.74
CA PRO A 46 -3.88 31.09 0.35
C PRO A 46 -2.38 30.88 0.59
N VAL A 47 -2.02 29.95 1.48
CA VAL A 47 -0.61 29.63 1.74
C VAL A 47 -0.18 28.46 0.84
N SER A 48 0.52 28.78 -0.25
CA SER A 48 1.27 27.82 -1.07
C SER A 48 2.38 27.14 -0.24
N PRO A 49 2.80 25.90 -0.55
CA PRO A 49 3.79 25.17 0.24
C PRO A 49 5.20 25.71 -0.05
N VAL A 50 5.75 26.48 0.88
CA VAL A 50 7.15 26.91 0.83
C VAL A 50 8.06 25.77 1.28
N ARG A 51 8.97 25.36 0.40
CA ARG A 51 10.09 24.45 0.68
C ARG A 51 11.27 25.25 1.25
N ARG A 52 12.02 24.60 2.16
CA ARG A 52 13.44 24.79 2.55
C ARG A 52 13.67 25.40 3.97
N PRO A 53 14.92 25.45 4.48
CA PRO A 53 15.67 24.33 5.07
C PRO A 53 16.25 24.69 6.47
N GLY A 54 16.60 23.70 7.29
CA GLY A 54 17.46 23.87 8.47
C GLY A 54 16.81 24.48 9.71
N ARG A 55 16.69 23.68 10.78
CA ARG A 55 16.55 24.18 12.15
C ARG A 55 17.52 23.44 13.08
N PRO A 56 18.17 24.12 14.05
CA PRO A 56 19.19 23.54 14.91
C PRO A 56 18.63 22.45 15.82
N LEU A 57 19.46 21.44 16.08
CA LEU A 57 19.25 20.35 17.02
C LEU A 57 19.37 20.88 18.45
N ASP A 58 18.28 21.42 19.00
CA ASP A 58 18.21 21.71 20.44
C ASP A 58 17.21 20.76 21.12
N ASP A 59 17.78 19.70 21.66
CA ASP A 59 17.51 19.12 22.99
C ASP A 59 16.11 18.59 23.36
N VAL A 60 15.42 17.94 22.40
CA VAL A 60 14.48 16.88 22.75
C VAL A 60 15.11 15.57 22.30
N ARG A 61 15.74 14.81 23.21
CA ARG A 61 16.10 13.41 22.93
C ARG A 61 14.81 12.63 22.66
N PRO A 62 14.46 12.27 21.41
CA PRO A 62 13.30 11.43 21.17
C PRO A 62 13.82 10.00 21.12
N PHE A 63 13.37 9.17 22.06
CA PHE A 63 13.72 7.76 22.19
C PHE A 63 15.11 7.46 22.73
N GLU A 64 15.14 6.98 23.98
CA GLU A 64 16.15 6.01 24.42
C GLU A 64 16.26 4.88 23.39
N HIS A 65 17.44 4.72 22.80
CA HIS A 65 17.75 3.74 21.76
C HIS A 65 17.89 2.30 22.31
N ASN A 66 17.47 2.04 23.55
CA ASN A 66 17.71 0.77 24.25
C ASN A 66 16.65 -0.31 23.95
N THR A 67 15.65 0.01 23.13
CA THR A 67 14.75 -1.00 22.57
C THR A 67 15.16 -1.23 21.12
N PRO A 68 15.51 -2.46 20.68
CA PRO A 68 15.72 -2.70 19.27
C PRO A 68 14.42 -2.32 18.55
N LEU A 69 14.50 -1.36 17.63
CA LEU A 69 13.38 -1.01 16.75
C LEU A 69 13.13 -2.21 15.84
N VAL A 70 12.40 -3.21 16.34
CA VAL A 70 11.88 -4.32 15.56
C VAL A 70 10.90 -3.71 14.61
N ARG A 71 11.35 -3.49 13.38
CA ARG A 71 10.53 -3.04 12.27
C ARG A 71 10.01 -4.31 11.61
N PRO A 72 8.77 -4.76 11.89
CA PRO A 72 8.30 -6.08 11.43
C PRO A 72 8.24 -6.21 9.89
N TYR A 73 8.45 -5.08 9.20
CA TYR A 73 8.42 -4.94 7.75
C TYR A 73 9.76 -4.51 7.15
N LEU A 74 10.76 -4.09 7.95
CA LEU A 74 12.10 -3.88 7.44
C LEU A 74 12.85 -5.19 7.50
N LEU A 75 12.79 -5.88 6.37
CA LEU A 75 13.54 -7.10 6.18
C LEU A 75 15.01 -6.77 5.97
N THR A 76 15.86 -7.58 6.59
CA THR A 76 17.29 -7.63 6.23
C THR A 76 17.43 -8.02 4.76
N PRO A 77 18.54 -7.67 4.10
CA PRO A 77 18.79 -8.10 2.73
C PRO A 77 18.58 -9.61 2.55
N ASP A 78 19.07 -10.44 3.47
CA ASP A 78 18.95 -11.91 3.40
C ASP A 78 17.49 -12.37 3.46
N GLU A 79 16.71 -11.83 4.39
CA GLU A 79 15.27 -12.11 4.50
C GLU A 79 14.49 -11.71 3.24
N ARG A 80 14.90 -10.61 2.56
CA ARG A 80 14.31 -10.23 1.27
C ARG A 80 14.64 -11.24 0.19
N HIS A 81 15.88 -11.72 0.13
CA HIS A 81 16.30 -12.73 -0.84
C HIS A 81 15.51 -14.03 -0.63
N GLU A 82 15.40 -14.50 0.61
CA GLU A 82 14.60 -15.67 0.93
C GLU A 82 13.12 -15.50 0.56
N ARG A 83 12.49 -14.37 0.94
CA ARG A 83 11.09 -14.11 0.59
C ARG A 83 10.89 -14.04 -0.92
N LYS A 84 11.84 -13.46 -1.66
CA LYS A 84 11.82 -13.42 -3.13
C LYS A 84 11.92 -14.83 -3.72
N GLN A 85 12.80 -15.68 -3.19
CA GLN A 85 12.91 -17.08 -3.61
C GLN A 85 11.62 -17.87 -3.31
N LYS A 86 11.06 -17.75 -2.11
CA LYS A 86 9.79 -18.39 -1.72
C LYS A 86 8.64 -17.95 -2.64
N ARG A 87 8.55 -16.66 -2.98
CA ARG A 87 7.58 -16.14 -3.96
C ARG A 87 7.80 -16.71 -5.36
N ARG A 88 9.05 -16.80 -5.84
CA ARG A 88 9.38 -17.41 -7.14
C ARG A 88 8.94 -18.88 -7.18
N ARG A 89 9.26 -19.67 -6.15
CA ARG A 89 8.84 -21.08 -6.06
C ARG A 89 7.32 -21.24 -6.09
N ARG A 90 6.60 -20.46 -5.28
CA ARG A 90 5.12 -20.48 -5.27
C ARG A 90 4.53 -20.11 -6.65
N ARG A 91 5.10 -19.11 -7.31
CA ARG A 91 4.67 -18.70 -8.65
C ARG A 91 4.94 -19.79 -9.69
N ALA A 92 6.10 -20.44 -9.64
CA ALA A 92 6.41 -21.56 -10.52
C ALA A 92 5.41 -22.71 -10.33
N LEU A 93 5.11 -23.09 -9.08
CA LEU A 93 4.10 -24.11 -8.79
C LEU A 93 2.70 -23.72 -9.28
N TRP A 94 2.30 -22.46 -9.09
CA TRP A 94 1.01 -21.97 -9.58
C TRP A 94 0.92 -22.01 -11.10
N LEU A 95 2.00 -21.66 -11.81
CA LEU A 95 2.06 -21.73 -13.28
C LEU A 95 2.10 -23.17 -13.80
N ALA A 96 2.78 -24.07 -13.08
CA ALA A 96 2.82 -25.49 -13.41
C ALA A 96 1.42 -26.14 -13.38
N ALA A 97 0.51 -25.65 -12.51
CA ALA A 97 -0.88 -26.09 -12.50
C ALA A 97 -1.62 -25.78 -13.82
N TYR A 98 -1.14 -24.80 -14.60
CA TYR A 98 -1.62 -24.49 -15.95
C TYR A 98 -0.75 -25.11 -17.05
N GLY A 99 0.15 -26.04 -16.70
CA GLY A 99 1.08 -26.68 -17.64
C GLY A 99 2.26 -25.79 -18.06
N ILE A 100 2.45 -24.63 -17.43
CA ILE A 100 3.54 -23.72 -17.76
C ILE A 100 4.70 -23.96 -16.79
N ASP A 101 5.79 -24.58 -17.26
CA ASP A 101 6.98 -24.75 -16.44
C ASP A 101 7.87 -23.49 -16.47
N VAL A 102 7.96 -22.84 -15.31
CA VAL A 102 8.85 -21.69 -15.06
C VAL A 102 9.77 -21.97 -13.87
N GLY A 103 9.91 -23.26 -13.52
CA GLY A 103 10.78 -23.76 -12.47
C GLY A 103 12.26 -23.59 -12.81
N PRO A 104 13.16 -23.89 -11.85
CA PRO A 104 14.58 -23.95 -12.14
C PRO A 104 14.83 -25.02 -13.21
N ARG A 105 15.47 -24.66 -14.31
CA ARG A 105 15.88 -25.60 -15.38
C ARG A 105 16.98 -26.57 -14.94
N HIS A 106 17.41 -26.52 -13.68
CA HIS A 106 18.38 -27.46 -13.14
C HIS A 106 17.71 -28.26 -12.03
N ILE A 107 17.37 -29.50 -12.35
CA ILE A 107 16.84 -30.49 -11.42
C ILE A 107 17.91 -31.58 -11.31
N HIS A 108 18.45 -31.79 -10.09
CA HIS A 108 19.50 -32.79 -9.82
C HIS A 108 20.78 -32.64 -10.66
N GLY A 109 21.18 -31.41 -11.01
CA GLY A 109 22.43 -31.16 -11.75
C GLY A 109 22.35 -31.39 -13.27
N MET A 110 21.16 -31.65 -13.81
CA MET A 110 20.92 -31.69 -15.25
C MET A 110 20.12 -30.48 -15.70
N GLU A 111 20.57 -29.86 -16.80
CA GLU A 111 19.85 -28.78 -17.47
C GLU A 111 18.68 -29.37 -18.28
N VAL A 112 17.47 -28.92 -17.97
CA VAL A 112 16.24 -29.25 -18.69
C VAL A 112 16.00 -28.14 -19.71
N SER A 113 16.08 -28.48 -21.01
CA SER A 113 15.71 -27.52 -22.04
C SER A 113 14.20 -27.31 -22.04
N ALA A 114 13.79 -26.08 -22.35
CA ALA A 114 12.38 -25.71 -22.52
C ALA A 114 11.78 -26.31 -23.79
#